data_AF-A0A8H3WYL5-F1
#
_entry.id   AF-A0A8H3WYL5-F1
#
_cell.length_a   1.000
_cell.length_b   1.000
_cell.length_c   1.000
_cell.angle_alpha   90.00
_cell.angle_beta   90.00
_cell.angle_gamma   90.00
#
_symmetry.space_group_name_H-M   'P 1'
#
loop_
_entity.id
_entity.type
_entity.pdbx_description
1 polymer ?
#
loop_
_entity_poly.entity_id
_entity_poly.type
_entity_poly.pdbx_seq_one_letter_code
_entity_poly.pdbx_strand_id
1 'polypeptide(L)'
;MNTSLHYMSEKNPPKERMDIADDHERIKEIAEQDTNRARIIALAVREACSIANVGPDRQDWDSACRIILENNLLTPKEKTTIVALLMCKPL
;
A
#
# COMPACT_ATOMS: atom_id res chain seq x y z
N MET A 1 37.09 -0.42 -45.48
CA MET A 1 35.73 -0.97 -45.32
C MET A 1 35.24 -0.63 -43.91
N ASN A 2 34.19 0.20 -43.85
CA ASN A 2 33.13 0.36 -42.86
C ASN A 2 33.42 0.50 -41.34
N THR A 3 33.36 1.76 -40.89
CA THR A 3 32.54 2.35 -39.80
C THR A 3 32.16 1.55 -38.54
N SER A 4 32.61 2.10 -37.39
CA SER A 4 31.83 2.56 -36.20
C SER A 4 30.76 1.64 -35.57
N LEU A 5 30.89 1.35 -34.27
CA LEU A 5 29.93 1.79 -33.25
C LEU A 5 30.42 1.58 -31.81
N HIS A 6 30.50 2.70 -31.11
CA HIS A 6 30.42 2.89 -29.65
C HIS A 6 29.30 2.04 -29.02
N TYR A 7 29.46 1.51 -27.79
CA TYR A 7 28.46 1.29 -26.72
C TYR A 7 29.11 0.40 -25.63
N MET A 8 29.80 0.94 -24.63
CA MET A 8 29.33 1.36 -23.30
C MET A 8 28.30 0.45 -22.58
N SER A 9 28.75 -0.11 -21.45
CA SER A 9 28.07 -0.07 -20.14
C SER A 9 26.78 -0.86 -19.94
N GLU A 10 26.89 -2.15 -19.61
CA GLU A 10 25.84 -2.86 -18.88
C GLU A 10 26.11 -2.78 -17.36
N LYS A 11 25.67 -1.66 -16.77
CA LYS A 11 25.46 -1.57 -15.33
C LYS A 11 24.22 -2.40 -15.01
N ASN A 12 24.42 -3.55 -14.36
CA ASN A 12 23.32 -4.24 -13.67
C ASN A 12 22.67 -3.24 -12.70
N PRO A 13 21.38 -2.90 -12.84
CA PRO A 13 20.72 -2.05 -11.87
C PRO A 13 20.65 -2.77 -10.52
N PRO A 14 20.79 -2.05 -9.39
CA PRO A 14 20.70 -2.64 -8.08
C PRO A 14 19.29 -3.22 -7.91
N LYS A 15 19.21 -4.45 -7.41
CA LYS A 15 17.93 -5.00 -6.92
C LYS A 15 17.44 -4.06 -5.83
N GLU A 16 16.44 -3.25 -6.15
CA GLU A 16 15.65 -2.50 -5.18
C GLU A 16 15.09 -3.54 -4.19
N ARG A 17 15.79 -3.70 -3.07
CA ARG A 17 15.19 -4.24 -1.87
C ARG A 17 14.20 -3.17 -1.43
N MET A 18 12.96 -3.36 -1.84
CA MET A 18 11.85 -2.55 -1.38
C MET A 18 11.62 -2.95 0.08
N ASP A 19 12.32 -2.24 0.96
CA ASP A 19 12.18 -2.37 2.40
C ASP A 19 10.76 -1.92 2.76
N ILE A 20 9.89 -2.89 3.05
CA ILE A 20 8.47 -2.70 3.41
C ILE A 20 8.32 -1.76 4.63
N ALA A 21 9.39 -1.52 5.37
CA ALA A 21 9.44 -0.61 6.52
C ALA A 21 9.34 0.88 6.16
N ASP A 22 9.67 1.29 4.92
CA ASP A 22 9.69 2.71 4.51
C ASP A 22 8.30 3.26 4.16
N ASP A 23 7.38 2.38 3.78
CA ASP A 23 6.01 2.78 3.39
C ASP A 23 5.20 3.30 4.58
N HIS A 24 5.39 2.74 5.78
CA HIS A 24 4.63 3.15 6.97
C HIS A 24 4.98 4.58 7.42
N GLU A 25 6.27 4.92 7.47
CA GLU A 25 6.72 6.28 7.83
C GLU A 25 6.35 7.28 6.73
N ARG A 26 6.47 6.90 5.46
CA ARG A 26 6.10 7.76 4.34
C ARG A 26 4.59 8.02 4.26
N ILE A 27 3.75 7.03 4.58
CA ILE A 27 2.30 7.21 4.69
C ILE A 27 1.96 8.16 5.84
N LYS A 28 2.69 8.06 6.96
CA LYS A 28 2.50 8.92 8.13
C LYS A 28 2.88 10.37 7.83
N GLU A 29 4.03 10.62 7.20
CA GLU A 29 4.44 11.96 6.75
C GLU A 29 3.46 12.56 5.74
N ILE A 30 3.00 11.77 4.77
CA ILE A 30 2.01 12.23 3.80
C ILE A 30 0.70 12.56 4.52
N ALA A 31 0.20 11.69 5.40
CA ALA A 31 -1.07 11.90 6.08
C ALA A 31 -1.05 13.04 7.13
N GLU A 32 0.10 13.32 7.74
CA GLU A 32 0.27 14.49 8.62
C GLU A 32 0.24 15.82 7.84
N GLN A 33 0.58 15.80 6.54
CA GLN A 33 0.47 16.96 5.65
C GLN A 33 -0.84 17.00 4.84
N ASP A 34 -1.51 15.86 4.65
CA ASP A 34 -2.71 15.74 3.81
C ASP A 34 -3.99 15.95 4.64
N THR A 35 -4.56 17.15 4.56
CA THR A 35 -5.91 17.42 5.09
C THR A 35 -7.02 16.75 4.26
N ASN A 36 -6.68 16.13 3.12
CA ASN A 36 -7.66 15.49 2.27
C ASN A 36 -8.12 14.14 2.85
N ARG A 37 -9.29 14.17 3.49
CA ARG A 37 -9.87 12.99 4.13
C ARG A 37 -10.04 11.79 3.19
N ALA A 38 -10.39 12.03 1.94
CA ALA A 38 -10.57 10.97 0.95
C ALA A 38 -9.25 10.25 0.64
N ARG A 39 -8.12 10.98 0.63
CA ARG A 39 -6.81 10.39 0.40
C ARG A 39 -6.35 9.52 1.56
N ILE A 40 -6.51 9.98 2.80
CA ILE A 40 -6.22 9.17 4.00
C ILE A 40 -7.00 7.84 3.95
N ILE A 41 -8.30 7.91 3.67
CA ILE A 41 -9.16 6.73 3.55
C ILE A 41 -8.66 5.81 2.42
N ALA A 42 -8.38 6.37 1.24
CA ALA A 42 -7.94 5.58 0.09
C ALA A 42 -6.60 4.86 0.35
N LEU A 43 -5.66 5.51 1.05
CA LEU A 43 -4.38 4.90 1.43
C LEU A 43 -4.59 3.72 2.38
N ALA A 44 -5.37 3.91 3.45
CA ALA A 44 -5.67 2.85 4.42
C ALA A 44 -6.38 1.66 3.78
N VAL A 45 -7.36 1.91 2.91
CA VAL A 45 -8.08 0.85 2.18
C VAL A 45 -7.16 0.12 1.21
N ARG A 46 -6.30 0.83 0.49
CA ARG A 46 -5.35 0.23 -0.44
C ARG A 46 -4.39 -0.72 0.28
N GLU A 47 -3.90 -0.31 1.45
CA GLU A 47 -3.01 -1.12 2.28
C GLU A 47 -3.70 -2.38 2.79
N ALA A 48 -4.91 -2.24 3.34
CA ALA A 48 -5.72 -3.38 3.78
C ALA A 48 -6.00 -4.36 2.63
N CYS A 49 -6.36 -3.86 1.45
CA CYS A 49 -6.57 -4.68 0.26
C CYS A 49 -5.29 -5.37 -0.23
N SER A 50 -4.12 -4.71 -0.09
CA SER A 50 -2.84 -5.34 -0.43
C SER A 50 -2.64 -6.60 0.41
N ILE A 51 -2.83 -6.49 1.74
CA ILE A 51 -2.68 -7.60 2.69
C ILE A 51 -3.69 -8.71 2.45
N ALA A 52 -4.96 -8.37 2.20
CA ALA A 52 -6.00 -9.35 1.89
C ALA A 52 -5.65 -10.25 0.69
N ASN A 53 -4.86 -9.72 -0.27
CA ASN A 53 -4.48 -10.42 -1.50
C ASN A 53 -3.12 -11.13 -1.44
N VAL A 54 -2.43 -11.16 -0.29
CA VAL A 54 -1.14 -11.84 -0.12
C VAL A 54 -1.36 -13.30 0.28
N GLY A 55 -0.78 -14.24 -0.49
CA GLY A 55 -0.75 -15.67 -0.17
C GLY A 55 -1.37 -16.59 -1.25
N PRO A 56 -1.15 -17.91 -1.15
CA PRO A 56 -1.63 -18.89 -2.15
C PRO A 56 -3.16 -18.98 -2.21
N ASP A 57 -3.86 -18.72 -1.10
CA ASP A 57 -5.33 -18.79 -0.98
C ASP A 57 -6.02 -17.40 -1.00
N ARG A 58 -5.24 -16.31 -1.14
CA ARG A 58 -5.65 -14.92 -1.41
C ARG A 58 -6.78 -14.31 -0.55
N GLN A 59 -6.91 -14.60 0.75
CA GLN A 59 -7.94 -13.95 1.58
C GLN A 59 -7.56 -13.86 3.07
N ASP A 60 -6.61 -13.00 3.43
CA ASP A 60 -6.41 -12.62 4.85
C ASP A 60 -7.20 -11.35 5.20
N TRP A 61 -8.53 -11.48 5.17
CA TRP A 61 -9.45 -10.37 5.48
C TRP A 61 -9.39 -9.96 6.96
N ASP A 62 -9.04 -10.89 7.85
CA ASP A 62 -8.90 -10.59 9.28
C ASP A 62 -7.69 -9.69 9.53
N SER A 63 -6.55 -9.96 8.88
CA SER A 63 -5.39 -9.07 8.94
C SER A 63 -5.65 -7.73 8.25
N ALA A 64 -6.38 -7.71 7.14
CA ALA A 64 -6.80 -6.46 6.49
C ALA A 64 -7.68 -5.60 7.41
N CYS A 65 -8.66 -6.21 8.09
CA CYS A 65 -9.51 -5.52 9.07
C CYS A 65 -8.70 -4.98 10.26
N ARG A 66 -7.73 -5.75 10.75
CA ARG A 66 -6.85 -5.34 11.86
C ARG A 66 -6.08 -4.06 11.53
N ILE A 67 -5.52 -3.97 10.33
CA ILE A 67 -4.77 -2.80 9.86
C ILE A 67 -5.64 -1.55 9.81
N ILE A 68 -6.89 -1.67 9.36
CA ILE A 68 -7.84 -0.55 9.41
C ILE A 68 -8.13 -0.12 10.85
N LEU A 69 -8.32 -1.08 11.77
CA LEU A 69 -8.62 -0.78 13.18
C LEU A 69 -7.44 -0.12 13.90
N GLU A 70 -6.21 -0.50 13.57
CA GLU A 70 -4.98 0.04 14.16
C GLU A 70 -4.53 1.37 13.54
N ASN A 71 -5.12 1.81 12.43
CA ASN A 71 -4.74 3.06 11.77
C ASN A 71 -5.09 4.30 12.61
N ASN A 72 -4.09 5.07 13.03
CA ASN A 72 -4.27 6.23 13.94
C ASN A 72 -4.83 7.49 13.26
N LEU A 73 -4.88 7.52 11.93
CA LEU A 73 -5.33 8.67 11.14
C LEU A 73 -6.84 8.61 10.85
N LEU A 74 -7.42 7.41 10.90
CA LEU A 74 -8.86 7.18 10.72
C LEU A 74 -9.65 7.49 11.99
N THR A 75 -10.83 8.07 11.81
CA THR A 75 -11.77 8.26 12.93
C THR A 75 -12.41 6.92 13.29
N PRO A 76 -12.91 6.75 14.54
CA PRO A 76 -13.63 5.54 14.91
C PRO A 76 -14.80 5.20 13.97
N LYS A 77 -15.50 6.23 13.47
CA LYS A 77 -16.61 6.06 12.52
C LYS A 77 -16.12 5.47 11.19
N GLU A 78 -15.03 6.00 10.63
CA GLU A 78 -14.49 5.49 9.38
C GLU A 78 -13.95 4.08 9.50
N LYS A 79 -13.25 3.76 10.59
CA LYS A 79 -12.76 2.41 10.87
C LYS A 79 -13.90 1.40 10.77
N THR A 80 -14.99 1.66 11.52
CA THR A 80 -16.17 0.81 11.52
C THR A 80 -16.85 0.74 10.15
N THR A 81 -16.98 1.86 9.45
CA THR A 81 -17.58 1.89 8.10
C THR A 81 -16.76 1.10 7.09
N ILE A 82 -15.44 1.29 7.06
CA ILE A 82 -14.55 0.59 6.13
C ILE A 82 -14.56 -0.92 6.40
N VAL A 83 -14.44 -1.34 7.67
CA VAL A 83 -14.51 -2.76 8.05
C VAL A 83 -15.84 -3.39 7.64
N ALA A 84 -16.96 -2.70 7.88
CA ALA A 84 -18.27 -3.18 7.45
C ALA A 84 -18.33 -3.34 5.92
N LEU A 85 -17.77 -2.40 5.15
CA LEU A 85 -17.74 -2.45 3.70
C LEU A 85 -16.82 -3.55 3.15
N LEU A 86 -15.67 -3.81 3.79
CA LEU A 86 -14.74 -4.89 3.40
C LEU A 86 -15.35 -6.28 3.65
N MET A 87 -16.14 -6.42 4.72
CA MET A 87 -16.79 -7.69 5.08
C MET A 87 -18.11 -7.92 4.35
N CYS A 88 -18.75 -6.87 3.84
CA CYS A 88 -19.86 -7.00 2.91
C CYS A 88 -19.34 -7.56 1.58
N LYS A 89 -19.47 -8.88 1.40
CA LYS A 89 -19.34 -9.54 0.09
C LYS A 89 -20.18 -8.76 -0.95
N PRO A 90 -19.68 -8.60 -2.19
CA PRO A 90 -20.49 -7.99 -3.26
C PRO A 90 -21.79 -8.77 -3.43
N LEU A 91 -22.88 -8.03 -3.66
CA LEU A 91 -24.15 -8.55 -4.20
C LEU A 91 -23.91 -9.26 -5.53
#